data_AF-A0A535YTI8-F1
#
_entry.id   AF-A0A535YTI8-F1
#
_cell.length_a   1.000
_cell.length_b   1.000
_cell.length_c   1.000
_cell.angle_alpha   90.00
_cell.angle_beta   90.00
_cell.angle_gamma   90.00
#
_symmetry.space_group_name_H-M   'P 1'
#
loop_
_entity.id
_entity.type
_entity.pdbx_description
1 polymer ?
#
loop_
_entity_poly.entity_id
_entity_poly.type
_entity_poly.pdbx_seq_one_letter_code
_entity_poly.pdbx_strand_id
1 'polypeptide(L)'
;MPSTTRRHEPQIGRSAVGTSPCGSMRPLKVDYRCLPEGLAIKPVSTAASRGFAVVTHLPRKVRLTIVLTATSILVIVNALDYADFLAAVPKHSDFFLYYLAARVGLNRGWAAMYDPNIYLPALWQASHRWMPYLTPPPMAWLAVPFTFLAYPVALTIWSAAMFGALLLAWRILAPGSRLDRFAHLMATLGLYFVQMLLRLGQVVSLVMAAIAGCWWLIRHNKPLLAGMVLGVMVLKPQTALLVPLTLLVAGYRRVFVGWALVAVPLTIASLLAIGVQGIRNFEYASYIVYYLPKLTLVSVNWVFPGVPAVAIGVIALGLTLSTAWRARRRGPELPIAVGLVGSTLVTPYLNVYDLTGLILSAWLALRVGLQPWQKVLLVICYVPLVFANADSWPVPTIAVRCAWLVALFALSARPRQMWLPRLDDLGPRARRVVVLPAYRAEKTLRDVVAGIPRGEADRILLVDDASLDRTAEVALELGIDVIKHPRNLGYGGNQKTCYANA
;
A
#
# COMPACT_ATOMS: atom_id res chain seq x y z
N MET A 1 18.18 -80.10 1.43
CA MET A 1 17.36 -80.15 0.21
C MET A 1 17.66 -78.92 -0.63
N PRO A 2 17.87 -79.10 -1.94
CA PRO A 2 19.16 -78.75 -2.56
C PRO A 2 18.97 -77.56 -3.53
N SER A 3 19.93 -77.01 -4.26
CA SER A 3 21.17 -77.55 -4.83
C SER A 3 21.94 -76.40 -5.52
N THR A 4 23.27 -76.32 -5.28
CA THR A 4 24.35 -76.26 -6.32
C THR A 4 24.37 -75.10 -7.35
N THR A 5 25.48 -74.50 -7.81
CA THR A 5 26.93 -74.71 -7.71
C THR A 5 27.64 -73.64 -8.57
N ARG A 6 28.91 -73.36 -8.20
CA ARG A 6 30.10 -73.08 -9.06
C ARG A 6 30.22 -71.77 -9.87
N ARG A 7 31.20 -70.98 -9.41
CA ARG A 7 32.42 -70.46 -10.10
C ARG A 7 32.35 -70.14 -11.60
N HIS A 8 32.74 -68.91 -11.96
CA HIS A 8 33.84 -68.62 -12.90
C HIS A 8 34.19 -67.11 -12.89
N GLU A 9 35.43 -66.77 -12.53
CA GLU A 9 36.12 -65.56 -13.04
C GLU A 9 36.72 -65.88 -14.42
N PRO A 10 36.94 -64.88 -15.30
CA PRO A 10 38.32 -64.40 -15.47
C PRO A 10 38.49 -62.89 -15.75
N GLN A 11 39.63 -62.38 -15.27
CA GLN A 11 40.34 -61.17 -15.72
C GLN A 11 40.77 -61.25 -17.19
N ILE A 12 40.78 -60.12 -17.94
CA ILE A 12 41.81 -59.64 -18.91
C ILE A 12 41.46 -58.16 -19.22
N GLY A 13 42.30 -57.12 -19.27
CA GLY A 13 43.75 -56.92 -19.08
C GLY A 13 44.17 -55.50 -19.51
N ARG A 14 45.26 -54.99 -18.89
CA ARG A 14 46.34 -54.10 -19.42
C ARG A 14 45.97 -52.70 -19.97
N SER A 15 46.35 -51.59 -19.31
CA SER A 15 47.67 -50.87 -19.34
C SER A 15 48.01 -50.30 -20.73
N ALA A 16 48.51 -49.08 -20.99
CA ALA A 16 48.95 -47.91 -20.24
C ALA A 16 49.32 -46.80 -21.28
N VAL A 17 49.60 -45.57 -20.83
CA VAL A 17 50.43 -44.51 -21.50
C VAL A 17 49.82 -43.86 -22.78
N GLY A 18 49.83 -42.54 -22.99
CA GLY A 18 50.41 -41.40 -22.28
C GLY A 18 50.20 -40.06 -23.04
N THR A 19 50.83 -39.03 -22.47
CA THR A 19 51.24 -37.72 -23.05
C THR A 19 50.19 -36.63 -23.37
N SER A 20 50.17 -35.61 -22.49
CA SER A 20 49.81 -34.17 -22.63
C SER A 20 50.53 -33.46 -23.81
N PRO A 21 50.18 -32.22 -24.29
CA PRO A 21 49.81 -31.02 -23.49
C PRO A 21 48.87 -29.93 -24.09
N CYS A 22 48.47 -29.00 -23.22
CA CYS A 22 48.07 -27.58 -23.39
C CYS A 22 47.55 -27.04 -24.75
N GLY A 23 46.35 -26.43 -24.75
CA GLY A 23 45.91 -25.53 -25.83
C GLY A 23 44.48 -24.96 -25.68
N SER A 24 44.37 -23.71 -25.24
CA SER A 24 43.26 -22.75 -25.47
C SER A 24 41.79 -23.26 -25.49
N MET A 25 41.04 -23.09 -24.39
CA MET A 25 39.57 -23.16 -24.43
C MET A 25 38.98 -21.87 -25.02
N ARG A 26 38.47 -21.95 -26.25
CA ARG A 26 37.37 -21.09 -26.72
C ARG A 26 36.05 -21.67 -26.17
N PRO A 27 35.05 -20.85 -25.80
CA PRO A 27 33.77 -21.38 -25.32
C PRO A 27 33.04 -22.10 -26.47
N LEU A 28 32.72 -23.37 -26.25
CA LEU A 28 31.85 -24.16 -27.14
C LEU A 28 30.47 -23.48 -27.22
N LYS A 29 30.04 -23.16 -28.45
CA LYS A 29 28.62 -22.92 -28.75
C LYS A 29 27.88 -24.25 -28.61
N VAL A 30 26.95 -24.33 -27.66
CA VAL A 30 26.02 -25.45 -27.54
C VAL A 30 24.97 -25.33 -28.63
N ASP A 31 24.95 -26.31 -29.54
CA ASP A 31 23.90 -26.47 -30.55
C ASP A 31 22.72 -27.24 -29.94
N TYR A 32 21.57 -26.58 -29.81
CA TYR A 32 20.39 -27.09 -29.11
C TYR A 32 19.56 -28.09 -29.92
N ARG A 33 20.05 -28.60 -31.05
CA ARG A 33 19.28 -29.46 -31.97
C ARG A 33 19.36 -30.96 -31.70
N CYS A 34 20.11 -31.41 -30.70
CA CYS A 34 20.22 -32.84 -30.36
C CYS A 34 19.95 -33.09 -28.87
N LEU A 35 18.66 -33.22 -28.51
CA LEU A 35 18.25 -33.85 -27.25
C LEU A 35 17.21 -34.94 -27.60
N PRO A 36 17.32 -36.16 -27.05
CA PRO A 36 16.42 -37.25 -27.35
C PRO A 36 14.98 -36.97 -26.88
N GLU A 37 14.02 -37.25 -27.74
CA GLU A 37 12.58 -37.14 -27.47
C GLU A 37 12.19 -38.10 -26.35
N GLY A 38 11.92 -37.58 -25.15
CA GLY A 38 11.42 -38.41 -24.05
C GLY A 38 11.43 -37.82 -22.65
N LEU A 39 12.13 -36.71 -22.40
CA LEU A 39 12.20 -36.12 -21.05
C LEU A 39 11.61 -34.70 -20.96
N ALA A 40 10.47 -34.48 -21.62
CA ALA A 40 9.66 -33.29 -21.38
C ALA A 40 8.87 -33.47 -20.07
N ILE A 41 9.35 -32.82 -19.00
CA ILE A 41 8.52 -32.54 -17.82
C ILE A 41 7.33 -31.72 -18.33
N LYS A 42 6.17 -32.36 -18.49
CA LYS A 42 4.93 -31.65 -18.82
C LYS A 42 4.69 -30.61 -17.72
N PRO A 43 4.55 -29.32 -18.04
CA PRO A 43 4.14 -28.35 -17.05
C PRO A 43 2.77 -28.80 -16.52
N VAL A 44 2.62 -28.85 -15.19
CA VAL A 44 1.34 -29.11 -14.54
C VAL A 44 0.39 -27.98 -14.96
N SER A 45 -0.40 -28.22 -16.01
CA SER A 45 -1.43 -27.30 -16.47
C SER A 45 -2.63 -27.47 -15.53
N THR A 46 -2.60 -26.81 -14.38
CA THR A 46 -3.80 -26.64 -13.55
C THR A 46 -4.84 -25.88 -14.36
N ALA A 47 -6.09 -26.37 -14.40
CA ALA A 47 -7.22 -25.75 -15.13
C ALA A 47 -7.40 -24.23 -14.88
N ALA A 48 -6.88 -23.72 -13.75
CA ALA A 48 -6.80 -22.30 -13.42
C ALA A 48 -6.02 -21.45 -14.45
N SER A 49 -5.01 -22.00 -15.15
CA SER A 49 -4.23 -21.26 -16.15
C SER A 49 -4.99 -21.04 -17.47
N ARG A 50 -5.92 -21.94 -17.82
CA ARG A 50 -6.75 -21.82 -19.04
C ARG A 50 -7.92 -20.85 -18.85
N GLY A 51 -8.56 -20.83 -17.67
CA GLY A 51 -9.63 -19.87 -17.37
C GLY A 51 -9.13 -18.42 -17.33
N PHE A 52 -7.90 -18.18 -16.87
CA PHE A 52 -7.32 -16.85 -16.79
C PHE A 52 -6.88 -16.30 -18.16
N ALA A 53 -6.43 -17.17 -19.07
CA ALA A 53 -6.06 -16.79 -20.43
C ALA A 53 -7.24 -16.19 -21.20
N VAL A 54 -8.45 -16.75 -21.06
CA VAL A 54 -9.67 -16.29 -21.74
C VAL A 54 -10.04 -14.85 -21.34
N VAL A 55 -9.93 -14.50 -20.05
CA VAL A 55 -10.22 -13.14 -19.57
C VAL A 55 -9.16 -12.14 -20.02
N THR A 56 -7.89 -12.53 -20.12
CA THR A 56 -6.82 -11.61 -20.55
C THR A 56 -6.89 -11.20 -22.03
N HIS A 57 -7.57 -11.99 -22.87
CA HIS A 57 -7.77 -11.70 -24.30
C HIS A 57 -9.03 -10.87 -24.61
N LEU A 58 -9.92 -10.64 -23.63
CA LEU A 58 -11.09 -9.79 -23.84
C LEU A 58 -10.68 -8.31 -24.03
N PRO A 59 -11.37 -7.57 -24.93
CA PRO A 59 -11.16 -6.13 -25.08
C PRO A 59 -11.29 -5.42 -23.73
N ARG A 60 -10.45 -4.40 -23.50
CA ARG A 60 -10.47 -3.62 -22.25
C ARG A 60 -11.87 -3.16 -21.85
N LYS A 61 -12.68 -2.73 -22.83
CA LYS A 61 -14.08 -2.30 -22.62
C LYS A 61 -14.93 -3.42 -22.04
N VAL A 62 -14.88 -4.64 -22.59
CA VAL A 62 -15.66 -5.78 -22.13
C VAL A 62 -15.29 -6.18 -20.70
N ARG A 63 -13.99 -6.26 -20.39
CA ARG A 63 -13.53 -6.57 -19.02
C ARG A 63 -14.01 -5.55 -18.01
N LEU A 64 -13.90 -4.27 -18.37
CA LEU A 64 -14.32 -3.19 -17.51
C LEU A 64 -15.84 -3.20 -17.29
N THR A 65 -16.63 -3.46 -18.34
CA THR A 65 -18.09 -3.59 -18.20
C THR A 65 -18.44 -4.73 -17.25
N ILE A 66 -17.83 -5.91 -17.39
CA ILE A 66 -18.10 -7.06 -16.50
C ILE A 66 -17.78 -6.69 -15.04
N VAL A 67 -16.60 -6.10 -14.79
CA VAL A 67 -16.20 -5.68 -13.45
C VAL A 67 -17.17 -4.64 -12.89
N LEU A 68 -17.50 -3.61 -13.67
CA LEU A 68 -18.43 -2.56 -13.25
C LEU A 68 -19.81 -3.12 -12.94
N THR A 69 -20.39 -3.95 -13.81
CA THR A 69 -21.71 -4.58 -13.56
C THR A 69 -21.70 -5.41 -12.28
N ALA A 70 -20.70 -6.28 -12.10
CA ALA A 70 -20.59 -7.10 -10.90
C ALA A 70 -20.44 -6.23 -9.63
N THR A 71 -19.59 -5.20 -9.68
CA THR A 71 -19.41 -4.30 -8.54
C THR A 71 -20.64 -3.44 -8.27
N SER A 72 -21.39 -3.01 -9.29
CA SER A 72 -22.64 -2.25 -9.11
C SER A 72 -23.70 -3.05 -8.39
N ILE A 73 -23.85 -4.35 -8.72
CA ILE A 73 -24.77 -5.24 -8.00
C ILE A 73 -24.37 -5.33 -6.51
N LEU A 74 -23.08 -5.53 -6.23
CA LEU A 74 -22.57 -5.57 -4.86
C LEU A 74 -22.79 -4.25 -4.13
N VAL A 75 -22.56 -3.11 -4.78
CA VAL A 75 -22.80 -1.79 -4.18
C VAL A 75 -24.28 -1.60 -3.82
N ILE A 76 -25.20 -2.02 -4.69
CA ILE A 76 -26.65 -1.95 -4.41
C ILE A 76 -27.01 -2.84 -3.22
N VAL A 77 -26.56 -4.10 -3.22
CA VAL A 77 -26.79 -5.03 -2.10
C VAL A 77 -26.24 -4.45 -0.79
N ASN A 78 -25.03 -3.89 -0.83
CA ASN A 78 -24.39 -3.28 0.33
C ASN A 78 -25.15 -2.04 0.84
N ALA A 79 -25.73 -1.25 -0.07
CA ALA A 79 -26.54 -0.08 0.27
C ALA A 79 -27.87 -0.48 0.91
N LEU A 80 -28.52 -1.55 0.42
CA LEU A 80 -29.74 -2.09 1.01
C LEU A 80 -29.50 -2.65 2.42
N ASP A 81 -28.46 -3.49 2.61
CA ASP A 81 -28.09 -3.99 3.95
C ASP A 81 -27.74 -2.85 4.91
N TYR A 82 -27.10 -1.79 4.43
CA TYR A 82 -26.81 -0.62 5.26
C TYR A 82 -28.09 0.12 5.69
N ALA A 83 -29.06 0.27 4.78
CA ALA A 83 -30.36 0.86 5.10
C ALA A 83 -31.14 0.02 6.12
N ASP A 84 -31.18 -1.30 5.92
CA ASP A 84 -31.82 -2.25 6.85
C ASP A 84 -31.18 -2.20 8.23
N PHE A 85 -29.85 -2.12 8.30
CA PHE A 85 -29.12 -1.99 9.55
C PHE A 85 -29.47 -0.70 10.31
N LEU A 86 -29.51 0.44 9.61
CA LEU A 86 -29.86 1.72 10.21
C LEU A 86 -31.32 1.76 10.70
N ALA A 87 -32.23 1.07 10.00
CA ALA A 87 -33.62 0.98 10.39
C ALA A 87 -33.82 0.06 11.61
N ALA A 88 -33.15 -1.09 11.64
CA ALA A 88 -33.37 -2.10 12.68
C ALA A 88 -32.58 -1.82 13.97
N VAL A 89 -31.29 -1.50 13.86
CA VAL A 89 -30.38 -1.46 15.01
C VAL A 89 -29.32 -0.34 14.89
N PRO A 90 -29.72 0.94 14.77
CA PRO A 90 -28.77 2.03 14.52
C PRO A 90 -27.74 2.20 15.65
N LYS A 91 -28.07 1.81 16.90
CA LYS A 91 -27.15 1.82 18.05
C LYS A 91 -26.18 0.63 18.10
N HIS A 92 -26.28 -0.30 17.14
CA HIS A 92 -25.28 -1.35 16.95
C HIS A 92 -24.06 -0.88 16.16
N SER A 93 -24.03 0.38 15.72
CA SER A 93 -22.84 0.97 15.13
C SER A 93 -21.71 1.07 16.16
N ASP A 94 -20.47 1.06 15.71
CA ASP A 94 -19.33 1.36 16.57
C ASP A 94 -19.22 2.87 16.85
N PHE A 95 -19.84 3.72 16.02
CA PHE A 95 -20.03 5.14 16.35
C PHE A 95 -20.82 5.33 17.66
N PHE A 96 -21.82 4.50 17.94
CA PHE A 96 -22.53 4.56 19.22
C PHE A 96 -21.59 4.30 20.40
N LEU A 97 -20.58 3.44 20.24
CA LEU A 97 -19.58 3.20 21.29
C LEU A 97 -18.75 4.46 21.55
N TYR A 98 -18.33 5.17 20.49
CA TYR A 98 -17.59 6.43 20.63
C TYR A 98 -18.45 7.52 21.29
N TYR A 99 -19.71 7.63 20.85
CA TYR A 99 -20.71 8.55 21.40
C TYR A 99 -20.97 8.30 22.89
N LEU A 100 -21.18 7.05 23.27
CA LEU A 100 -21.43 6.66 24.65
C LEU A 100 -20.18 6.88 25.52
N ALA A 101 -19.00 6.50 25.05
CA ALA A 101 -17.74 6.72 25.76
C ALA A 101 -17.48 8.21 26.00
N ALA A 102 -17.75 9.07 25.01
CA ALA A 102 -17.67 10.51 25.16
C ALA A 102 -18.63 11.03 26.25
N ARG A 103 -19.88 10.57 26.26
CA ARG A 103 -20.85 10.92 27.32
C ARG A 103 -20.43 10.45 28.71
N VAL A 104 -19.92 9.23 28.83
CA VAL A 104 -19.39 8.71 30.10
C VAL A 104 -18.18 9.53 30.54
N GLY A 105 -17.26 9.83 29.62
CA GLY A 105 -16.07 10.63 29.88
C GLY A 105 -16.38 12.04 30.39
N LEU A 106 -17.37 12.72 29.78
CA LEU A 106 -17.81 14.05 30.20
C LEU A 106 -18.50 14.04 31.58
N ASN A 107 -19.31 13.03 31.86
CA ASN A 107 -20.16 13.01 33.07
C ASN A 107 -19.48 12.35 34.28
N ARG A 108 -18.55 11.43 34.07
CA ARG A 108 -17.93 10.60 35.12
C ARG A 108 -16.40 10.57 35.06
N GLY A 109 -15.79 11.34 34.17
CA GLY A 109 -14.36 11.37 33.94
C GLY A 109 -13.87 10.36 32.90
N TRP A 110 -12.76 10.67 32.23
CA TRP A 110 -12.25 9.89 31.10
C TRP A 110 -11.77 8.48 31.49
N ALA A 111 -11.41 8.23 32.75
CA ALA A 111 -11.08 6.88 33.22
C ALA A 111 -12.30 5.94 33.25
N ALA A 112 -13.50 6.50 33.49
CA ALA A 112 -14.74 5.74 33.65
C ALA A 112 -15.24 5.14 32.33
N MET A 113 -14.84 5.68 31.18
CA MET A 113 -15.24 5.12 29.87
C MET A 113 -14.65 3.73 29.62
N TYR A 114 -13.57 3.36 30.33
CA TYR A 114 -12.97 2.04 30.28
C TYR A 114 -13.44 1.10 31.39
N ASP A 115 -14.15 1.60 32.41
CA ASP A 115 -14.63 0.76 33.51
C ASP A 115 -15.82 -0.10 33.03
N PRO A 116 -15.68 -1.44 32.95
CA PRO A 116 -16.76 -2.29 32.49
C PRO A 116 -18.02 -2.21 33.36
N ASN A 117 -17.89 -1.90 34.66
CA ASN A 117 -19.02 -1.78 35.59
C ASN A 117 -19.85 -0.51 35.34
N ILE A 118 -19.26 0.50 34.69
CA ILE A 118 -19.95 1.74 34.32
C ILE A 118 -20.43 1.66 32.87
N TYR A 119 -19.54 1.26 31.97
CA TYR A 119 -19.77 1.33 30.54
C TYR A 119 -20.73 0.25 30.03
N LEU A 120 -20.58 -1.02 30.48
CA LEU A 120 -21.38 -2.13 29.96
C LEU A 120 -22.87 -2.01 30.32
N PRO A 121 -23.27 -1.67 31.56
CA PRO A 121 -24.69 -1.49 31.87
C PRO A 121 -25.35 -0.40 31.03
N ALA A 122 -24.66 0.72 30.81
CA ALA A 122 -25.15 1.82 29.98
C ALA A 122 -25.29 1.40 28.50
N LEU A 123 -24.32 0.64 27.98
CA LEU A 123 -24.38 0.10 26.62
C LEU A 123 -25.53 -0.90 26.45
N TRP A 124 -25.67 -1.81 27.41
CA TRP A 124 -26.72 -2.85 27.40
C TRP A 124 -28.10 -2.23 27.40
N GLN A 125 -28.37 -1.28 28.31
CA GLN A 125 -29.66 -0.57 28.38
C GLN A 125 -29.98 0.17 27.07
N ALA A 126 -28.97 0.74 26.41
CA ALA A 126 -29.21 1.54 25.22
C ALA A 126 -29.31 0.73 23.92
N SER A 127 -28.64 -0.42 23.83
CA SER A 127 -28.42 -1.13 22.56
C SER A 127 -28.54 -2.65 22.62
N HIS A 128 -28.65 -3.26 23.80
CA HIS A 128 -28.56 -4.70 24.02
C HIS A 128 -27.25 -5.32 23.49
N ARG A 129 -26.18 -4.52 23.38
CA ARG A 129 -24.82 -5.00 23.11
C ARG A 129 -24.04 -5.14 24.40
N TRP A 130 -23.12 -6.10 24.39
CA TRP A 130 -22.20 -6.34 25.49
C TRP A 130 -20.77 -6.39 24.96
N MET A 131 -20.11 -5.24 24.92
CA MET A 131 -18.73 -5.12 24.47
C MET A 131 -18.04 -3.94 25.17
N PRO A 132 -16.92 -4.17 25.89
CA PRO A 132 -16.14 -3.09 26.48
C PRO A 132 -15.63 -2.08 25.44
N TYR A 133 -15.42 -0.84 25.88
CA TYR A 133 -14.81 0.19 25.06
C TYR A 133 -13.29 0.00 25.01
N LEU A 134 -12.72 -0.15 23.81
CA LEU A 134 -11.28 -0.41 23.63
C LEU A 134 -10.57 0.57 22.69
N THR A 135 -11.20 1.68 22.32
CA THR A 135 -10.56 2.65 21.43
C THR A 135 -9.82 3.73 22.21
N PRO A 136 -8.78 4.37 21.62
CA PRO A 136 -7.98 5.39 22.31
C PRO A 136 -8.79 6.62 22.74
N PRO A 137 -8.42 7.33 23.82
CA PRO A 137 -9.16 8.51 24.29
C PRO A 137 -9.44 9.59 23.22
N PRO A 138 -8.53 9.87 22.25
CA PRO A 138 -8.80 10.83 21.18
C PRO A 138 -10.00 10.47 20.31
N MET A 139 -10.40 9.19 20.24
CA MET A 139 -11.65 8.79 19.58
C MET A 139 -12.88 9.24 20.34
N ALA A 140 -12.90 9.09 21.67
CA ALA A 140 -13.97 9.61 22.50
C ALA A 140 -14.02 11.15 22.41
N TRP A 141 -12.86 11.82 22.44
CA TRP A 141 -12.79 13.28 22.30
C TRP A 141 -13.31 13.77 20.96
N LEU A 142 -13.00 13.07 19.87
CA LEU A 142 -13.54 13.37 18.54
C LEU A 142 -15.07 13.23 18.50
N ALA A 143 -15.65 12.35 19.31
CA ALA A 143 -17.08 12.16 19.41
C ALA A 143 -17.79 13.19 20.33
N VAL A 144 -17.07 13.98 21.12
CA VAL A 144 -17.66 14.97 22.07
C VAL A 144 -18.64 15.93 21.40
N PRO A 145 -18.33 16.59 20.26
CA PRO A 145 -19.27 17.53 19.64
C PRO A 145 -20.59 16.88 19.23
N PHE A 146 -20.58 15.57 18.95
CA PHE A 146 -21.76 14.83 18.57
C PHE A 146 -22.67 14.52 19.76
N THR A 147 -22.15 14.50 21.00
CA THR A 147 -22.93 14.18 22.20
C THR A 147 -24.03 15.20 22.51
N PHE A 148 -23.89 16.42 21.98
CA PHE A 148 -24.87 17.51 22.04
C PHE A 148 -26.03 17.35 21.04
N LEU A 149 -25.90 16.41 20.09
CA LEU A 149 -26.93 16.12 19.10
C LEU A 149 -27.72 14.87 19.50
N ALA A 150 -28.97 14.79 19.05
CA ALA A 150 -29.73 13.56 19.07
C ALA A 150 -28.98 12.48 18.27
N TYR A 151 -28.94 11.25 18.79
CA TYR A 151 -28.12 10.18 18.21
C TYR A 151 -28.37 9.93 16.70
N PRO A 152 -29.61 9.93 16.18
CA PRO A 152 -29.83 9.76 14.74
C PRO A 152 -29.14 10.85 13.90
N VAL A 153 -29.23 12.11 14.32
CA VAL A 153 -28.59 13.25 13.63
C VAL A 153 -27.06 13.11 13.70
N ALA A 154 -26.54 12.79 14.88
CA ALA A 154 -25.12 12.53 15.08
C ALA A 154 -24.61 11.42 14.16
N LEU A 155 -25.34 10.30 14.07
CA LEU A 155 -25.00 9.16 13.23
C LEU A 155 -25.02 9.53 11.75
N THR A 156 -26.02 10.29 11.27
CA THR A 156 -26.07 10.75 9.88
C THR A 156 -24.86 11.61 9.52
N ILE A 157 -24.51 12.60 10.36
CA ILE A 157 -23.36 13.48 10.12
C ILE A 157 -22.06 12.65 10.15
N TRP A 158 -21.91 11.76 11.13
CA TRP A 158 -20.74 10.90 11.25
C TRP A 158 -20.57 9.97 10.04
N SER A 159 -21.63 9.28 9.63
CA SER A 159 -21.60 8.39 8.46
C SER A 159 -21.29 9.16 7.18
N ALA A 160 -21.87 10.36 7.00
CA ALA A 160 -21.54 11.23 5.86
C ALA A 160 -20.06 11.65 5.87
N ALA A 161 -19.51 11.98 7.03
CA ALA A 161 -18.10 12.32 7.18
C ALA A 161 -17.17 11.13 6.86
N MET A 162 -17.50 9.92 7.34
CA MET A 162 -16.73 8.71 7.04
C MET A 162 -16.79 8.33 5.56
N PHE A 163 -17.95 8.44 4.93
CA PHE A 163 -18.10 8.23 3.49
C PHE A 163 -17.34 9.28 2.68
N GLY A 164 -17.45 10.56 3.06
CA GLY A 164 -16.71 11.66 2.44
C GLY A 164 -15.19 11.49 2.55
N ALA A 165 -14.69 11.00 3.70
CA ALA A 165 -13.28 10.69 3.88
C ALA A 165 -12.80 9.55 2.96
N LEU A 166 -13.61 8.51 2.78
CA LEU A 166 -13.33 7.43 1.81
C LEU A 166 -13.27 7.97 0.38
N LEU A 167 -14.22 8.82 -0.02
CA LEU A 167 -14.23 9.48 -1.33
C LEU A 167 -13.02 10.40 -1.54
N LEU A 168 -12.60 11.12 -0.50
CA LEU A 168 -11.39 11.96 -0.55
C LEU A 168 -10.14 11.12 -0.77
N ALA A 169 -9.99 10.02 -0.03
CA ALA A 169 -8.87 9.09 -0.19
C ALA A 169 -8.83 8.51 -1.62
N TRP A 170 -9.99 8.08 -2.13
CA TRP A 170 -10.15 7.64 -3.52
C TRP A 170 -9.75 8.72 -4.53
N ARG A 171 -10.27 9.94 -4.37
CA ARG A 171 -10.04 11.06 -5.29
C ARG A 171 -8.56 11.45 -5.41
N ILE A 172 -7.82 11.29 -4.32
CA ILE A 172 -6.38 11.58 -4.24
C ILE A 172 -5.55 10.41 -4.78
N LEU A 173 -5.81 9.18 -4.33
CA LEU A 173 -4.90 8.04 -4.54
C LEU A 173 -5.27 7.09 -5.66
N ALA A 174 -6.53 6.99 -6.08
CA ALA A 174 -6.91 6.03 -7.12
C ALA A 174 -6.15 6.29 -8.44
N PRO A 175 -5.44 5.28 -8.99
CA PRO A 175 -4.60 5.45 -10.17
C PRO A 175 -5.40 5.39 -11.48
N GLY A 176 -4.78 5.85 -12.58
CA GLY A 176 -5.31 5.70 -13.93
C GLY A 176 -6.27 6.80 -14.38
N SER A 177 -6.95 6.53 -15.51
CA SER A 177 -7.90 7.44 -16.16
C SER A 177 -9.17 7.64 -15.32
N ARG A 178 -10.03 8.58 -15.72
CA ARG A 178 -11.32 8.82 -15.02
C ARG A 178 -12.15 7.55 -14.87
N LEU A 179 -12.18 6.73 -15.92
CA LEU A 179 -12.93 5.49 -15.95
C LEU A 179 -12.28 4.40 -15.08
N ASP A 180 -10.94 4.31 -15.07
CA ASP A 180 -10.23 3.41 -14.18
C ASP A 180 -10.49 3.79 -12.71
N ARG A 181 -10.38 5.08 -12.38
CA ARG A 181 -10.67 5.57 -11.02
C ARG A 181 -12.10 5.23 -10.61
N PHE A 182 -13.08 5.44 -11.48
CA PHE A 182 -14.46 5.05 -11.21
C PHE A 182 -14.59 3.54 -10.93
N ALA A 183 -13.93 2.69 -11.70
CA ALA A 183 -13.91 1.25 -11.44
C ALA A 183 -13.25 0.88 -10.09
N HIS A 184 -12.18 1.57 -9.69
CA HIS A 184 -11.60 1.40 -8.36
C HIS A 184 -12.57 1.81 -7.25
N LEU A 185 -13.38 2.86 -7.45
CA LEU A 185 -14.41 3.27 -6.49
C LEU A 185 -15.48 2.18 -6.36
N MET A 186 -16.04 1.72 -7.48
CA MET A 186 -17.08 0.69 -7.48
C MET A 186 -16.56 -0.62 -6.86
N ALA A 187 -15.35 -1.04 -7.20
CA ALA A 187 -14.70 -2.20 -6.58
C ALA A 187 -14.50 -2.02 -5.07
N THR A 188 -14.15 -0.80 -4.62
CA THR A 188 -14.00 -0.48 -3.19
C THR A 188 -15.34 -0.53 -2.46
N LEU A 189 -16.40 0.05 -3.03
CA LEU A 189 -17.72 0.07 -2.41
C LEU A 189 -18.43 -1.30 -2.45
N GLY A 190 -18.10 -2.15 -3.44
CA GLY A 190 -18.60 -3.51 -3.53
C GLY A 190 -17.93 -4.49 -2.55
N LEU A 191 -16.83 -4.10 -1.90
CA LEU A 191 -16.14 -4.94 -0.93
C LEU A 191 -16.88 -5.01 0.40
N TYR A 192 -17.18 -6.23 0.85
CA TYR A 192 -17.89 -6.49 2.11
C TYR A 192 -17.23 -5.85 3.34
N PHE A 193 -15.89 -5.87 3.46
CA PHE A 193 -15.24 -5.24 4.61
C PHE A 193 -15.30 -3.71 4.59
N VAL A 194 -15.47 -3.10 3.41
CA VAL A 194 -15.71 -1.65 3.25
C VAL A 194 -17.17 -1.32 3.58
N GLN A 195 -18.10 -2.19 3.21
CA GLN A 195 -19.47 -2.09 3.69
C GLN A 195 -19.51 -2.18 5.22
N MET A 196 -18.84 -3.14 5.85
CA MET A 196 -18.79 -3.28 7.31
C MET A 196 -18.18 -2.03 7.98
N LEU A 197 -17.15 -1.46 7.36
CA LEU A 197 -16.57 -0.18 7.77
C LEU A 197 -17.60 0.95 7.80
N LEU A 198 -18.35 1.14 6.71
CA LEU A 198 -19.36 2.19 6.59
C LEU A 198 -20.56 1.91 7.50
N ARG A 199 -21.02 0.67 7.55
CA ARG A 199 -22.12 0.20 8.38
C ARG A 199 -21.90 0.48 9.86
N LEU A 200 -20.71 0.15 10.36
CA LEU A 200 -20.38 0.37 11.76
C LEU A 200 -19.91 1.80 12.07
N GLY A 201 -19.74 2.67 11.06
CA GLY A 201 -19.24 4.02 11.26
C GLY A 201 -17.80 4.05 11.76
N GLN A 202 -16.93 3.20 11.19
CA GLN A 202 -15.54 3.07 11.62
C GLN A 202 -14.65 4.21 11.12
N VAL A 203 -13.73 4.66 11.96
CA VAL A 203 -12.83 5.81 11.68
C VAL A 203 -11.73 5.52 10.65
N VAL A 204 -11.58 4.27 10.19
CA VAL A 204 -10.52 3.89 9.24
C VAL A 204 -10.60 4.72 7.96
N SER A 205 -11.80 5.12 7.49
CA SER A 205 -11.96 6.02 6.34
C SER A 205 -11.26 7.37 6.53
N LEU A 206 -11.33 7.93 7.74
CA LEU A 206 -10.64 9.18 8.09
C LEU A 206 -9.13 8.98 8.14
N VAL A 207 -8.67 7.86 8.69
CA VAL A 207 -7.24 7.50 8.69
C VAL A 207 -6.74 7.30 7.25
N MET A 208 -7.53 6.69 6.37
CA MET A 208 -7.18 6.54 4.95
C MET A 208 -7.08 7.89 4.24
N ALA A 209 -8.02 8.80 4.49
CA ALA A 209 -7.97 10.16 3.95
C ALA A 209 -6.72 10.91 4.44
N ALA A 210 -6.36 10.75 5.71
CA ALA A 210 -5.14 11.32 6.27
C ALA A 210 -3.86 10.75 5.63
N ILE A 211 -3.80 9.44 5.39
CA ILE A 211 -2.66 8.81 4.70
C ILE A 211 -2.58 9.28 3.24
N ALA A 212 -3.71 9.40 2.56
CA ALA A 212 -3.79 9.97 1.21
C ALA A 212 -3.32 11.43 1.17
N GLY A 213 -3.77 12.24 2.14
CA GLY A 213 -3.35 13.63 2.31
C GLY A 213 -1.87 13.76 2.64
N CYS A 214 -1.33 12.89 3.49
CA CYS A 214 0.10 12.79 3.78
C CYS A 214 0.91 12.52 2.50
N TRP A 215 0.52 11.52 1.72
CA TRP A 215 1.14 11.22 0.42
C TRP A 215 1.11 12.44 -0.52
N TRP A 216 -0.06 13.09 -0.65
CA TRP A 216 -0.24 14.27 -1.48
C TRP A 216 0.66 15.43 -1.03
N LEU A 217 0.71 15.72 0.26
CA LEU A 217 1.54 16.77 0.85
C LEU A 217 3.05 16.50 0.69
N ILE A 218 3.49 15.24 0.79
CA ILE A 218 4.89 14.87 0.48
C ILE A 218 5.21 15.22 -0.98
N ARG A 219 4.31 14.88 -1.91
CA ARG A 219 4.48 15.18 -3.34
C ARG A 219 4.44 16.68 -3.66
N HIS A 220 3.84 17.50 -2.80
CA HIS A 220 3.80 18.97 -2.90
C HIS A 220 4.85 19.68 -2.02
N ASN A 221 5.89 18.96 -1.60
CA ASN A 221 7.01 19.51 -0.83
C ASN A 221 6.61 20.17 0.52
N LYS A 222 5.54 19.65 1.16
CA LYS A 222 5.07 20.07 2.49
C LYS A 222 5.24 18.95 3.53
N PRO A 223 6.47 18.46 3.79
CA PRO A 223 6.68 17.24 4.55
C PRO A 223 6.29 17.35 6.04
N LEU A 224 6.43 18.52 6.66
CA LEU A 224 6.04 18.69 8.07
C LEU A 224 4.51 18.58 8.23
N LEU A 225 3.77 19.28 7.37
CA LEU A 225 2.30 19.21 7.34
C LEU A 225 1.81 17.81 6.97
N ALA A 226 2.50 17.11 6.06
CA ALA A 226 2.20 15.71 5.75
C ALA A 226 2.26 14.83 7.00
N GLY A 227 3.27 15.04 7.84
CA GLY A 227 3.41 14.36 9.13
C GLY A 227 2.26 14.69 10.08
N MET A 228 1.92 15.97 10.24
CA MET A 228 0.83 16.40 11.12
C MET A 228 -0.50 15.78 10.70
N VAL A 229 -0.80 15.76 9.40
CA VAL A 229 -1.99 15.09 8.86
C VAL A 229 -1.94 13.58 9.13
N LEU A 230 -0.79 12.92 8.96
CA LEU A 230 -0.62 11.50 9.30
C LEU A 230 -0.93 11.23 10.78
N GLY A 231 -0.74 12.20 11.68
CA GLY A 231 -1.07 12.13 13.11
C GLY A 231 -2.51 11.73 13.43
N VAL A 232 -3.46 11.92 12.50
CA VAL A 232 -4.85 11.44 12.61
C VAL A 232 -4.92 9.92 12.85
N MET A 233 -3.90 9.16 12.47
CA MET A 233 -3.83 7.72 12.75
C MET A 233 -3.87 7.37 14.24
N VAL A 234 -3.62 8.31 15.16
CA VAL A 234 -3.74 8.11 16.62
C VAL A 234 -5.14 7.67 17.02
N LEU A 235 -6.15 8.02 16.23
CA LEU A 235 -7.53 7.56 16.39
C LEU A 235 -7.66 6.03 16.28
N LYS A 236 -6.77 5.39 15.50
CA LYS A 236 -6.76 3.95 15.26
C LYS A 236 -5.36 3.47 14.87
N PRO A 237 -4.39 3.45 15.80
CA PRO A 237 -2.98 3.31 15.48
C PRO A 237 -2.65 2.00 14.76
N GLN A 238 -3.36 0.91 15.08
CA GLN A 238 -3.12 -0.42 14.52
C GLN A 238 -3.27 -0.50 12.99
N THR A 239 -4.05 0.38 12.35
CA THR A 239 -4.27 0.32 10.90
C THR A 239 -3.07 0.82 10.10
N ALA A 240 -2.16 1.58 10.71
CA ALA A 240 -1.06 2.24 10.02
C ALA A 240 0.21 2.39 10.88
N LEU A 241 0.33 1.64 11.98
CA LEU A 241 1.39 1.72 12.99
C LEU A 241 2.81 1.86 12.40
N LEU A 242 3.11 1.10 11.34
CA LEU A 242 4.44 1.09 10.72
C LEU A 242 4.64 2.18 9.66
N VAL A 243 3.60 2.92 9.23
CA VAL A 243 3.70 3.95 8.18
C VAL A 243 4.67 5.09 8.57
N PRO A 244 4.63 5.66 9.79
CA PRO A 244 5.63 6.65 10.19
C PRO A 244 7.05 6.08 10.19
N LEU A 245 7.22 4.83 10.63
CA LEU A 245 8.52 4.17 10.71
C LEU A 245 9.10 3.87 9.32
N THR A 246 8.28 3.38 8.38
CA THR A 246 8.73 3.16 7.01
C THR A 246 9.08 4.45 6.30
N LEU A 247 8.33 5.54 6.55
CA LEU A 247 8.67 6.87 6.04
C LEU A 247 9.98 7.39 6.62
N LEU A 248 10.22 7.21 7.92
CA LEU A 248 11.49 7.57 8.56
C LEU A 248 12.66 6.81 7.94
N VAL A 249 12.55 5.48 7.82
CA VAL A 249 13.57 4.61 7.22
C VAL A 249 13.81 4.95 5.74
N ALA A 250 12.77 5.34 5.00
CA ALA A 250 12.89 5.79 3.61
C ALA A 250 13.50 7.19 3.45
N GLY A 251 13.73 7.92 4.55
CA GLY A 251 14.41 9.23 4.58
C GLY A 251 13.49 10.44 4.79
N TYR A 252 12.18 10.25 5.00
CA TYR A 252 11.21 11.33 5.19
C TYR A 252 11.18 11.85 6.65
N ARG A 253 12.34 12.27 7.16
CA ARG A 253 12.52 12.69 8.57
C ARG A 253 11.54 13.79 9.01
N ARG A 254 11.32 14.80 8.16
CA ARG A 254 10.38 15.91 8.45
C ARG A 254 8.93 15.43 8.57
N VAL A 255 8.54 14.38 7.84
CA VAL A 255 7.21 13.76 7.96
C VAL A 255 7.09 13.03 9.30
N PHE A 256 8.11 12.28 9.69
CA PHE A 256 8.15 11.62 11.00
C PHE A 256 8.06 12.63 12.15
N VAL A 257 8.81 13.73 12.08
CA VAL A 257 8.73 14.82 13.06
C VAL A 257 7.32 15.43 13.11
N GLY A 258 6.71 15.73 11.96
CA GLY A 258 5.35 16.28 11.91
C GLY A 258 4.31 15.33 12.53
N TRP A 259 4.46 14.02 12.30
CA TRP A 259 3.62 13.00 12.93
C TRP A 259 3.84 12.98 14.45
N ALA A 260 5.09 12.98 14.90
CA ALA A 260 5.41 12.97 16.33
C ALA A 260 4.87 14.21 17.06
N LEU A 261 4.87 15.38 16.43
CA LEU A 261 4.31 16.62 16.98
C LEU A 261 2.81 16.55 17.26
N VAL A 262 2.07 15.63 16.61
CA VAL A 262 0.64 15.40 16.87
C VAL A 262 0.45 14.17 17.76
N ALA A 263 1.13 13.07 17.43
CA ALA A 263 0.95 11.79 18.10
C ALA A 263 1.43 11.81 19.55
N VAL A 264 2.62 12.35 19.81
CA VAL A 264 3.20 12.34 21.17
C VAL A 264 2.36 13.17 22.15
N PRO A 265 1.98 14.44 21.84
CA PRO A 265 1.13 15.21 22.74
C PRO A 265 -0.24 14.57 22.99
N LEU A 266 -0.88 14.02 21.94
CA LEU A 266 -2.16 13.33 22.11
C LEU A 266 -2.03 12.06 22.95
N THR A 267 -0.95 11.29 22.80
CA THR A 267 -0.68 10.12 23.66
C THR A 267 -0.43 10.54 25.10
N ILE A 268 0.37 11.57 25.35
CA ILE A 268 0.60 12.10 26.71
C ILE A 268 -0.72 12.58 27.32
N ALA A 269 -1.49 13.40 26.60
CA ALA A 269 -2.80 13.86 27.04
C ALA A 269 -3.76 12.68 27.32
N SER A 270 -3.71 11.63 26.51
CA SER A 270 -4.52 10.42 26.70
C SER A 270 -4.19 9.73 28.02
N LEU A 271 -2.89 9.52 28.29
CA LEU A 271 -2.41 8.90 29.53
C LEU A 271 -2.76 9.74 30.76
N LEU A 272 -2.60 11.07 30.67
CA LEU A 272 -2.96 11.99 31.75
C LEU A 272 -4.47 12.01 32.01
N ALA A 273 -5.30 12.01 30.96
CA ALA A 273 -6.75 12.07 31.09
C ALA A 273 -7.35 10.84 31.77
N ILE A 274 -6.80 9.65 31.48
CA ILE A 274 -7.32 8.38 32.01
C ILE A 274 -6.64 7.98 33.32
N GLY A 275 -5.40 8.45 33.54
CA GLY A 275 -4.59 8.13 34.71
C GLY A 275 -4.30 6.63 34.87
N VAL A 276 -3.66 6.28 35.99
CA VAL A 276 -3.33 4.87 36.31
C VAL A 276 -4.58 4.01 36.42
N GLN A 277 -5.68 4.56 36.97
CA GLN A 277 -6.94 3.83 37.09
C GLN A 277 -7.53 3.49 35.72
N GLY A 278 -7.54 4.43 34.78
CA GLY A 278 -8.03 4.18 33.44
C GLY A 278 -7.20 3.16 32.67
N ILE A 279 -5.89 3.10 32.90
CA ILE A 279 -5.02 2.05 32.34
C ILE A 279 -5.41 0.67 32.87
N ARG A 280 -5.62 0.53 34.18
CA ARG A 280 -6.07 -0.75 34.79
C ARG A 280 -7.46 -1.16 34.29
N ASN A 281 -8.37 -0.20 34.18
CA ASN A 281 -9.70 -0.44 33.62
C ASN A 281 -9.62 -0.90 32.15
N PHE A 282 -8.76 -0.26 31.34
CA PHE A 282 -8.53 -0.64 29.96
C PHE A 282 -7.92 -2.05 29.82
N GLU A 283 -6.97 -2.40 30.69
CA GLU A 283 -6.39 -3.75 30.74
C GLU A 283 -7.47 -4.80 31.06
N TYR A 284 -8.30 -4.54 32.07
CA TYR A 284 -9.41 -5.43 32.44
C TYR A 284 -10.46 -5.54 31.32
N ALA A 285 -10.83 -4.42 30.69
CA ALA A 285 -11.70 -4.39 29.52
C ALA A 285 -11.12 -5.20 28.34
N SER A 286 -9.82 -5.09 28.11
CA SER A 286 -9.11 -5.83 27.06
C SER A 286 -9.10 -7.33 27.33
N TYR A 287 -8.91 -7.72 28.59
CA TYR A 287 -9.01 -9.11 29.03
C TYR A 287 -10.41 -9.68 28.73
N ILE A 288 -11.48 -8.97 29.09
CA ILE A 288 -12.86 -9.40 28.78
C ILE A 288 -13.04 -9.66 27.28
N VAL A 289 -12.58 -8.73 26.43
CA VAL A 289 -12.73 -8.87 24.97
C VAL A 289 -11.92 -10.03 24.40
N TYR A 290 -10.73 -10.29 24.94
CA TYR A 290 -9.90 -11.40 24.48
C TYR A 290 -10.59 -12.76 24.66
N TYR A 291 -11.42 -12.92 25.70
CA TYR A 291 -12.15 -14.15 25.96
C TYR A 291 -13.62 -14.13 25.52
N LEU A 292 -14.06 -13.08 24.81
CA LEU A 292 -15.42 -12.98 24.31
C LEU A 292 -15.66 -14.00 23.17
N PRO A 293 -16.63 -14.92 23.32
CA PRO A 293 -17.00 -15.84 22.25
C PRO A 293 -17.51 -15.04 21.04
N LYS A 294 -17.17 -15.49 19.82
CA LYS A 294 -17.65 -14.94 18.53
C LYS A 294 -17.02 -13.62 18.05
N LEU A 295 -15.99 -13.09 18.72
CA LEU A 295 -15.21 -12.00 18.12
C LEU A 295 -14.24 -12.57 17.08
N THR A 296 -14.57 -12.48 15.80
CA THR A 296 -13.70 -12.95 14.71
C THR A 296 -12.57 -11.96 14.45
N LEU A 297 -11.48 -12.12 15.19
CA LEU A 297 -10.25 -11.37 14.94
C LEU A 297 -9.43 -12.03 13.83
N VAL A 298 -8.86 -11.17 12.98
CA VAL A 298 -7.97 -11.57 11.88
C VAL A 298 -6.52 -11.19 12.15
N SER A 299 -6.16 -10.89 13.40
CA SER A 299 -4.78 -10.65 13.78
C SER A 299 -3.99 -11.96 13.79
N VAL A 300 -2.68 -11.86 13.55
CA VAL A 300 -1.78 -13.02 13.60
C VAL A 300 -1.78 -13.64 15.00
N ASN A 301 -1.80 -12.80 16.05
CA ASN A 301 -1.81 -13.26 17.43
C ASN A 301 -3.06 -14.09 17.79
N TRP A 302 -4.21 -13.79 17.18
CA TRP A 302 -5.43 -14.56 17.41
C TRP A 302 -5.38 -15.95 16.76
N VAL A 303 -4.87 -16.03 15.52
CA VAL A 303 -4.86 -17.27 14.74
C VAL A 303 -3.69 -18.19 15.11
N PHE A 304 -2.53 -17.60 15.41
CA PHE A 304 -1.28 -18.32 15.69
C PHE A 304 -0.62 -17.83 16.99
N PRO A 305 -1.26 -17.99 18.16
CA PRO A 305 -0.79 -17.38 19.40
C PRO A 305 0.61 -17.88 19.83
N GLY A 306 1.32 -17.04 20.60
CA GLY A 306 2.62 -17.39 21.18
C GLY A 306 3.79 -17.22 20.19
N VAL A 307 4.72 -18.18 20.20
CA VAL A 307 5.97 -18.12 19.41
C VAL A 307 5.73 -17.93 17.90
N PRO A 308 4.76 -18.62 17.25
CA PRO A 308 4.48 -18.40 15.83
C PRO A 308 4.07 -16.96 15.50
N ALA A 309 3.21 -16.33 16.30
CA ALA A 309 2.82 -14.93 16.08
C ALA A 309 4.01 -13.98 16.18
N VAL A 310 4.88 -14.18 17.18
CA VAL A 310 6.10 -13.38 17.34
C VAL A 310 7.01 -13.56 16.12
N ALA A 311 7.23 -14.80 15.66
CA ALA A 311 8.06 -15.07 14.49
C ALA A 311 7.50 -14.40 13.21
N ILE A 312 6.21 -14.55 12.94
CA ILE A 312 5.54 -13.91 11.79
C ILE A 312 5.64 -12.38 11.90
N GLY A 313 5.39 -11.81 13.08
CA GLY A 313 5.47 -10.38 13.34
C GLY A 313 6.88 -9.81 13.11
N VAL A 314 7.92 -10.48 13.61
CA VAL A 314 9.33 -10.08 13.43
C VAL A 314 9.74 -10.16 11.96
N ILE A 315 9.37 -11.23 11.26
CA ILE A 315 9.65 -11.38 9.82
C ILE A 315 8.92 -10.28 9.04
N ALA A 316 7.65 -10.03 9.34
CA ALA A 316 6.86 -8.99 8.69
C ALA A 316 7.44 -7.59 8.91
N LEU A 317 7.86 -7.28 10.14
CA LEU A 317 8.54 -6.03 10.48
C LEU A 317 9.85 -5.88 9.71
N GLY A 318 10.70 -6.93 9.73
CA GLY A 318 11.98 -6.94 9.01
C GLY A 318 11.81 -6.72 7.51
N LEU A 319 10.88 -7.42 6.86
CA LEU A 319 10.56 -7.23 5.45
C LEU A 319 10.00 -5.83 5.17
N THR A 320 9.14 -5.31 6.05
CA THR A 320 8.53 -3.98 5.89
C THR A 320 9.59 -2.88 5.92
N LEU A 321 10.46 -2.87 6.93
CA LEU A 321 11.52 -1.88 7.07
C LEU A 321 12.58 -2.04 5.97
N SER A 322 12.95 -3.27 5.62
CA SER A 322 13.90 -3.53 4.53
C SER A 322 13.38 -3.06 3.17
N THR A 323 12.09 -3.27 2.89
CA THR A 323 11.42 -2.77 1.67
C THR A 323 11.46 -1.24 1.64
N ALA A 324 11.12 -0.58 2.74
CA ALA A 324 11.15 0.88 2.85
C ALA A 324 12.56 1.45 2.65
N TRP A 325 13.58 0.81 3.22
CA TRP A 325 14.98 1.19 3.05
C TRP A 325 15.44 1.03 1.59
N ARG A 326 15.10 -0.08 0.92
CA ARG A 326 15.39 -0.30 -0.51
C ARG A 326 14.67 0.71 -1.42
N ALA A 327 13.47 1.11 -1.01
CA ALA A 327 12.67 2.11 -1.71
C ALA A 327 13.13 3.55 -1.46
N ARG A 328 14.17 3.78 -0.65
CA ARG A 328 14.70 5.14 -0.40
C ARG A 328 14.98 5.86 -1.72
N ARG A 329 14.53 7.11 -1.82
CA ARG A 329 14.64 7.97 -3.02
C ARG A 329 13.80 7.53 -4.23
N ARG A 330 12.86 6.58 -4.10
CA ARG A 330 11.95 6.15 -5.19
C ARG A 330 10.52 6.69 -5.05
N GLY A 331 10.32 7.72 -4.21
CA GLY A 331 9.01 8.25 -3.86
C GLY A 331 8.42 7.64 -2.58
N PRO A 332 7.33 8.22 -2.05
CA PRO A 332 6.70 7.78 -0.81
C PRO A 332 5.74 6.61 -0.97
N GLU A 333 5.41 6.20 -2.20
CA GLU A 333 4.36 5.21 -2.48
C GLU A 333 4.65 3.86 -1.83
N LEU A 334 5.82 3.29 -2.13
CA LEU A 334 6.19 1.96 -1.66
C LEU A 334 6.42 1.92 -0.13
N PRO A 335 7.10 2.90 0.50
CA PRO A 335 7.18 2.99 1.96
C PRO A 335 5.81 3.05 2.66
N ILE A 336 4.87 3.84 2.14
CA ILE A 336 3.51 3.91 2.71
C ILE A 336 2.77 2.58 2.47
N ALA A 337 2.82 2.04 1.25
CA ALA A 337 2.13 0.80 0.88
C ALA A 337 2.60 -0.39 1.73
N VAL A 338 3.90 -0.53 1.96
CA VAL A 338 4.45 -1.62 2.79
C VAL A 338 4.19 -1.37 4.27
N GLY A 339 4.22 -0.12 4.73
CA GLY A 339 3.85 0.25 6.10
C GLY A 339 2.41 -0.14 6.45
N LEU A 340 1.47 0.08 5.53
CA LEU A 340 0.07 -0.34 5.69
C LEU A 340 -0.06 -1.86 5.86
N VAL A 341 0.56 -2.64 4.96
CA VAL A 341 0.49 -4.12 5.00
C VAL A 341 1.16 -4.66 6.25
N GLY A 342 2.38 -4.19 6.55
CA GLY A 342 3.12 -4.60 7.73
C GLY A 342 2.39 -4.30 9.03
N SER A 343 1.69 -3.17 9.12
CA SER A 343 0.88 -2.81 10.31
C SER A 343 -0.19 -3.86 10.60
N THR A 344 -0.85 -4.39 9.57
CA THR A 344 -1.87 -5.43 9.73
C THR A 344 -1.29 -6.77 10.22
N LEU A 345 -0.02 -7.06 9.96
CA LEU A 345 0.63 -8.31 10.35
C LEU A 345 1.27 -8.25 11.74
N VAL A 346 1.65 -7.05 12.19
CA VAL A 346 2.33 -6.85 13.48
C VAL A 346 1.36 -6.52 14.62
N THR A 347 0.18 -5.97 14.31
CA THR A 347 -0.79 -5.63 15.38
C THR A 347 -1.35 -6.88 16.08
N PRO A 348 -1.46 -6.88 17.42
CA PRO A 348 -2.04 -7.99 18.17
C PRO A 348 -3.56 -8.09 18.02
N TYR A 349 -4.21 -7.00 17.61
CA TYR A 349 -5.67 -6.89 17.48
C TYR A 349 -6.01 -6.27 16.12
N LEU A 350 -6.87 -6.96 15.34
CA LEU A 350 -7.26 -6.53 13.99
C LEU A 350 -8.64 -7.11 13.64
N ASN A 351 -9.58 -6.24 13.27
CA ASN A 351 -10.89 -6.61 12.75
C ASN A 351 -10.88 -6.57 11.21
N VAL A 352 -11.86 -7.21 10.56
CA VAL A 352 -11.91 -7.29 9.10
C VAL A 352 -12.05 -5.93 8.41
N TYR A 353 -12.78 -4.96 8.98
CA TYR A 353 -12.86 -3.60 8.41
C TYR A 353 -11.51 -2.84 8.43
N ASP A 354 -10.56 -3.25 9.29
CA ASP A 354 -9.22 -2.63 9.37
C ASP A 354 -8.38 -2.96 8.13
N LEU A 355 -8.75 -4.02 7.40
CA LEU A 355 -8.12 -4.42 6.14
C LEU A 355 -8.38 -3.41 5.01
N THR A 356 -9.25 -2.42 5.20
CA THR A 356 -9.49 -1.36 4.22
C THR A 356 -8.21 -0.57 3.88
N GLY A 357 -7.25 -0.48 4.81
CA GLY A 357 -5.93 0.08 4.53
C GLY A 357 -5.16 -0.63 3.39
N LEU A 358 -5.45 -1.91 3.12
CA LEU A 358 -4.85 -2.66 2.01
C LEU A 358 -5.27 -2.11 0.64
N ILE A 359 -6.43 -1.45 0.54
CA ILE A 359 -6.86 -0.78 -0.69
C ILE A 359 -5.91 0.37 -1.05
N LEU A 360 -5.50 1.17 -0.06
CA LEU A 360 -4.50 2.21 -0.28
C LEU A 360 -3.15 1.62 -0.67
N SER A 361 -2.74 0.52 -0.02
CA SER A 361 -1.52 -0.20 -0.38
C SER A 361 -1.56 -0.66 -1.84
N ALA A 362 -2.68 -1.23 -2.29
CA ALA A 362 -2.89 -1.65 -3.67
C ALA A 362 -2.82 -0.48 -4.66
N TRP A 363 -3.51 0.64 -4.40
CA TRP A 363 -3.49 1.82 -5.25
C TRP A 363 -2.09 2.44 -5.36
N LEU A 364 -1.37 2.55 -4.24
CA LEU A 364 0.00 3.05 -4.22
C LEU A 364 0.95 2.11 -4.99
N ALA A 365 0.80 0.79 -4.83
CA ALA A 365 1.61 -0.18 -5.55
C ALA A 365 1.34 -0.18 -7.06
N LEU A 366 0.09 0.05 -7.48
CA LEU A 366 -0.27 0.22 -8.90
C LEU A 366 0.42 1.44 -9.53
N ARG A 367 0.61 2.53 -8.78
CA ARG A 367 1.38 3.72 -9.19
C ARG A 367 2.87 3.46 -9.34
N VAL A 368 3.42 2.55 -8.53
CA VAL A 368 4.83 2.13 -8.63
C VAL A 368 5.10 1.28 -9.89
N GLY A 369 4.10 0.51 -10.34
CA GLY A 369 4.22 -0.33 -11.53
C GLY A 369 4.44 -1.81 -11.22
N LEU A 370 3.33 -2.50 -10.98
CA LEU A 370 3.29 -3.94 -10.72
C LEU A 370 3.63 -4.78 -11.95
N GLN A 371 4.35 -5.89 -11.73
CA GLN A 371 4.53 -6.99 -12.69
C GLN A 371 3.21 -7.75 -12.90
N PRO A 372 3.07 -8.50 -14.01
CA PRO A 372 1.86 -9.28 -14.29
C PRO A 372 1.45 -10.20 -13.13
N TRP A 373 2.39 -10.98 -12.56
CA TRP A 373 2.08 -11.87 -11.43
C TRP A 373 1.65 -11.13 -10.17
N GLN A 374 2.16 -9.91 -9.93
CA GLN A 374 1.74 -9.08 -8.78
C GLN A 374 0.32 -8.53 -8.98
N LYS A 375 -0.07 -8.21 -10.23
CA LYS A 375 -1.45 -7.82 -10.56
C LYS A 375 -2.40 -9.00 -10.39
N VAL A 376 -1.99 -10.20 -10.81
CA VAL A 376 -2.74 -11.44 -10.57
C VAL A 376 -2.91 -11.69 -9.08
N LEU A 377 -1.83 -11.55 -8.30
CA LEU A 377 -1.89 -11.67 -6.85
C LEU A 377 -2.89 -10.67 -6.25
N LEU A 378 -2.87 -9.40 -6.65
CA LEU A 378 -3.81 -8.38 -6.18
C LEU A 378 -5.29 -8.80 -6.40
N VAL A 379 -5.60 -9.44 -7.52
CA VAL A 379 -6.95 -9.99 -7.80
C VAL A 379 -7.24 -11.22 -6.94
N ILE A 380 -6.30 -12.16 -6.83
CA ILE A 380 -6.48 -13.39 -6.02
C ILE A 380 -6.66 -13.06 -4.54
N CYS A 381 -5.94 -12.05 -4.04
CA CYS A 381 -6.02 -11.57 -2.67
C CYS A 381 -7.44 -11.12 -2.29
N TYR A 382 -8.27 -10.75 -3.27
CA TYR A 382 -9.65 -10.32 -3.05
C TYR A 382 -10.51 -11.41 -2.41
N VAL A 383 -10.37 -12.67 -2.84
CA VAL A 383 -11.25 -13.76 -2.40
C VAL A 383 -11.12 -14.01 -0.89
N PRO A 384 -9.91 -14.25 -0.32
CA PRO A 384 -9.79 -14.44 1.13
C PRO A 384 -10.20 -13.22 1.95
N LEU A 385 -10.01 -12.00 1.43
CA LEU A 385 -10.40 -10.78 2.12
C LEU A 385 -11.91 -10.60 2.21
N VAL A 386 -12.68 -11.05 1.21
CA VAL A 386 -14.15 -11.01 1.24
C VAL A 386 -14.71 -11.92 2.33
N PHE A 387 -14.14 -13.12 2.47
CA PHE A 387 -14.59 -14.11 3.43
C PHE A 387 -13.91 -14.01 4.80
N ALA A 388 -13.11 -12.97 5.07
CA ALA A 388 -12.26 -12.89 6.26
C ALA A 388 -13.00 -12.97 7.61
N ASN A 389 -14.31 -12.70 7.63
CA ASN A 389 -15.17 -12.82 8.82
C ASN A 389 -15.78 -14.22 9.02
N ALA A 390 -15.65 -15.13 8.04
CA ALA A 390 -16.14 -16.50 8.16
C ALA A 390 -15.15 -17.36 8.95
N ASP A 391 -15.67 -18.28 9.77
CA ASP A 391 -14.91 -19.01 10.81
C ASP A 391 -13.62 -19.68 10.30
N SER A 392 -13.58 -20.15 9.05
CA SER A 392 -12.43 -20.86 8.47
C SER A 392 -11.42 -19.98 7.68
N TRP A 393 -11.67 -18.68 7.58
CA TRP A 393 -10.95 -17.77 6.68
C TRP A 393 -9.87 -16.85 7.27
N PRO A 394 -9.64 -16.76 8.60
CA PRO A 394 -8.52 -16.00 9.14
C PRO A 394 -7.13 -16.46 8.65
N VAL A 395 -6.90 -17.78 8.50
CA VAL A 395 -5.63 -18.34 8.00
C VAL A 395 -5.35 -17.91 6.55
N PRO A 396 -6.27 -18.13 5.56
CA PRO A 396 -6.12 -17.59 4.21
C PRO A 396 -5.89 -16.07 4.17
N THR A 397 -6.56 -15.32 5.05
CA THR A 397 -6.42 -13.86 5.15
C THR A 397 -5.01 -13.44 5.60
N ILE A 398 -4.39 -14.15 6.53
CA ILE A 398 -2.99 -13.93 6.92
C ILE A 398 -2.05 -14.30 5.76
N ALA A 399 -2.24 -15.46 5.14
CA ALA A 399 -1.39 -15.94 4.04
C ALA A 399 -1.33 -14.96 2.87
N VAL A 400 -2.49 -14.41 2.48
CA VAL A 400 -2.59 -13.38 1.43
C VAL A 400 -1.81 -12.11 1.78
N ARG A 401 -1.89 -11.64 3.03
CA ARG A 401 -1.16 -10.43 3.46
C ARG A 401 0.34 -10.66 3.50
N CYS A 402 0.79 -11.84 3.93
CA CYS A 402 2.18 -12.25 3.84
C CYS A 402 2.65 -12.31 2.37
N ALA A 403 1.88 -12.94 1.49
CA ALA A 403 2.19 -13.00 0.06
C ALA A 403 2.27 -11.61 -0.56
N TRP A 404 1.36 -10.71 -0.20
CA TRP A 404 1.38 -9.33 -0.66
C TRP A 404 2.60 -8.55 -0.15
N LEU A 405 2.98 -8.73 1.12
CA LEU A 405 4.21 -8.15 1.68
C LEU A 405 5.46 -8.63 0.93
N VAL A 406 5.57 -9.94 0.67
CA VAL A 406 6.66 -10.52 -0.13
C VAL A 406 6.67 -9.96 -1.54
N ALA A 407 5.49 -9.76 -2.15
CA ALA A 407 5.38 -9.16 -3.47
C ALA A 407 5.88 -7.71 -3.51
N LEU A 408 5.57 -6.90 -2.49
CA LEU A 408 6.10 -5.53 -2.36
C LEU A 408 7.62 -5.53 -2.10
N PHE A 409 8.13 -6.48 -1.33
CA PHE A 409 9.57 -6.64 -1.13
C PHE A 409 10.29 -6.97 -2.45
N ALA A 410 9.75 -7.90 -3.25
CA ALA A 410 10.26 -8.22 -4.58
C ALA A 410 10.22 -7.00 -5.53
N LEU A 411 9.18 -6.16 -5.43
CA LEU A 411 9.08 -4.91 -6.19
C LEU A 411 10.23 -3.94 -5.84
N SER A 412 10.63 -3.87 -4.57
CA SER A 412 11.72 -3.00 -4.10
C SER A 412 13.10 -3.40 -4.64
N ALA A 413 13.30 -4.69 -4.93
CA ALA A 413 14.57 -5.24 -5.40
C ALA A 413 14.90 -4.87 -6.85
N ARG A 414 13.97 -4.25 -7.59
CA ARG A 414 14.21 -3.90 -9.01
C ARG A 414 15.36 -2.91 -9.16
N PRO A 415 16.22 -3.07 -10.20
CA PRO A 415 17.22 -2.09 -10.56
C PRO A 415 16.58 -0.72 -10.80
N ARG A 416 17.38 0.33 -10.58
CA ARG A 416 17.00 1.75 -10.71
C ARG A 416 16.68 2.18 -12.15
N GLN A 417 16.34 1.26 -13.05
CA GLN A 417 15.97 1.59 -14.42
C GLN A 417 14.82 2.58 -14.39
N MET A 418 15.16 3.81 -14.78
CA MET A 418 14.36 5.01 -14.96
C MET A 418 12.91 4.85 -14.48
N TRP A 419 12.66 5.29 -13.25
CA TRP A 419 11.33 5.72 -12.84
C TRP A 419 10.99 7.00 -13.62
N LEU A 420 10.79 6.86 -14.94
CA LEU A 420 10.05 7.84 -15.69
C LEU A 420 8.61 7.74 -15.15
N PRO A 421 8.03 8.83 -14.60
CA PRO A 421 6.59 8.86 -14.39
C PRO A 421 5.93 8.38 -15.67
N ARG A 422 4.93 7.50 -15.59
CA ARG A 422 4.15 7.21 -16.81
C ARG A 422 3.62 8.55 -17.28
N LEU A 423 3.89 8.90 -18.54
CA LEU A 423 3.45 10.16 -19.13
C LEU A 423 1.92 10.35 -18.98
N ASP A 424 1.18 9.24 -18.83
CA ASP A 424 -0.25 9.18 -18.54
C ASP A 424 -0.69 9.78 -17.18
N ASP A 425 0.20 9.85 -16.18
CA ASP A 425 -0.11 10.34 -14.83
C ASP A 425 -0.08 11.89 -14.73
N LEU A 426 0.42 12.58 -15.76
CA LEU A 426 0.62 14.03 -15.79
C LEU A 426 -0.58 14.84 -16.33
N GLY A 427 -1.75 14.21 -16.47
CA GLY A 427 -2.94 14.87 -17.02
C GLY A 427 -2.88 15.03 -18.55
N PRO A 428 -3.84 15.74 -19.18
CA PRO A 428 -3.81 15.98 -20.62
C PRO A 428 -2.64 16.93 -20.95
N ARG A 429 -1.50 16.31 -21.24
CA ARG A 429 -0.22 16.86 -21.72
C ARG A 429 0.38 17.95 -20.84
N ALA A 430 1.01 17.57 -19.72
CA ALA A 430 1.98 18.46 -19.07
C ALA A 430 3.03 18.91 -20.10
N ARG A 431 3.37 20.21 -20.08
CA ARG A 431 4.37 20.80 -20.98
C ARG A 431 5.73 20.15 -20.72
N ARG A 432 6.29 19.49 -21.72
CA ARG A 432 7.58 18.80 -21.71
C ARG A 432 8.63 19.68 -22.36
N VAL A 433 9.61 20.10 -21.58
CA VAL A 433 10.74 20.91 -22.06
C VAL A 433 12.01 20.06 -21.95
N VAL A 434 12.72 19.93 -23.07
CA VAL A 434 14.07 19.33 -23.09
C VAL A 434 15.08 20.46 -22.98
N VAL A 435 15.98 20.37 -22.01
CA VAL A 435 17.07 21.33 -21.83
C VAL A 435 18.41 20.71 -22.23
N LEU A 436 19.23 21.47 -22.96
CA LEU A 436 20.53 21.06 -23.46
C LEU A 436 21.60 22.03 -22.93
N PRO A 437 22.23 21.75 -21.76
CA PRO A 437 23.40 22.51 -21.34
C PRO A 437 24.55 22.21 -22.30
N ALA A 438 25.08 23.25 -22.96
CA ALA A 438 26.07 23.12 -24.01
C ALA A 438 27.34 23.94 -23.72
N TYR A 439 28.50 23.37 -24.06
CA TYR A 439 29.77 24.07 -24.16
C TYR A 439 30.61 23.36 -25.22
N ARG A 440 30.95 24.07 -26.30
CA ARG A 440 31.67 23.57 -27.48
C ARG A 440 31.04 22.30 -28.10
N ALA A 441 29.74 22.35 -28.35
CA ALA A 441 28.92 21.23 -28.80
C ALA A 441 28.54 21.28 -30.29
N GLU A 442 29.17 22.16 -31.09
CA GLU A 442 28.86 22.36 -32.52
C GLU A 442 28.75 21.03 -33.30
N LYS A 443 29.71 20.12 -33.07
CA LYS A 443 29.82 18.87 -33.83
C LYS A 443 28.77 17.83 -33.48
N THR A 444 28.23 17.85 -32.26
CA THR A 444 27.35 16.79 -31.74
C THR A 444 25.90 17.23 -31.62
N LEU A 445 25.64 18.54 -31.64
CA LEU A 445 24.32 19.09 -31.35
C LEU A 445 23.24 18.58 -32.33
N ARG A 446 23.56 18.50 -33.62
CA ARG A 446 22.63 18.00 -34.66
C ARG A 446 22.19 16.57 -34.38
N ASP A 447 23.13 15.70 -34.03
CA ASP A 447 22.85 14.29 -33.74
C ASP A 447 22.02 14.12 -32.46
N VAL A 448 22.34 14.91 -31.42
CA VAL A 448 21.59 14.91 -30.15
C VAL A 448 20.15 15.34 -30.38
N VAL A 449 19.92 16.42 -31.15
CA VAL A 449 18.57 16.90 -31.46
C VAL A 449 17.82 15.90 -32.36
N ALA A 450 18.49 15.32 -33.35
CA ALA A 450 17.90 14.29 -34.21
C ALA A 450 17.51 13.01 -33.44
N GLY A 451 18.21 12.71 -32.34
CA GLY A 451 17.89 11.60 -31.45
C GLY A 451 16.65 11.81 -30.58
N ILE A 452 16.09 13.02 -30.52
CA ILE A 452 14.86 13.31 -29.77
C ILE A 452 13.65 12.93 -30.64
N PRO A 453 12.80 11.97 -30.21
CA PRO A 453 11.65 11.57 -31.01
C PRO A 453 10.65 12.73 -31.21
N ARG A 454 10.15 12.86 -32.44
CA ARG A 454 9.20 13.93 -32.80
C ARG A 454 7.93 13.84 -31.94
N GLY A 455 7.49 14.98 -31.41
CA GLY A 455 6.28 15.10 -30.59
C GLY A 455 6.47 14.78 -29.11
N GLU A 456 7.67 14.38 -28.67
CA GLU A 456 7.98 14.11 -27.25
C GLU A 456 8.35 15.36 -26.45
N ALA A 457 8.94 16.36 -27.09
CA ALA A 457 9.24 17.66 -26.49
C ALA A 457 8.27 18.72 -27.04
N ASP A 458 7.65 19.49 -26.16
CA ASP A 458 6.86 20.67 -26.53
C ASP A 458 7.77 21.90 -26.72
N ARG A 459 8.99 21.85 -26.19
CA ARG A 459 10.05 22.86 -26.35
C ARG A 459 11.43 22.23 -26.16
N ILE A 460 12.42 22.69 -26.92
CA ILE A 460 13.84 22.36 -26.72
C ILE A 460 14.56 23.67 -26.45
N LEU A 461 15.26 23.76 -25.31
CA LEU A 461 16.04 24.92 -24.89
C LEU A 461 17.51 24.53 -24.74
N LEU A 462 18.37 25.10 -25.56
CA LEU A 462 19.82 25.02 -25.41
C LEU A 462 20.34 26.20 -24.60
N VAL A 463 21.19 25.93 -23.61
CA VAL A 463 21.90 26.97 -22.87
C VAL A 463 23.39 26.84 -23.17
N ASP A 464 23.91 27.79 -23.94
CA ASP A 464 25.31 27.86 -24.36
C ASP A 464 26.17 28.57 -23.28
N ASP A 465 27.13 27.85 -22.71
CA ASP A 465 28.00 28.35 -21.63
C ASP A 465 29.20 29.16 -22.15
N ALA A 466 28.91 30.16 -22.97
CA ALA A 466 29.89 30.99 -23.66
C ALA A 466 30.84 30.19 -24.58
N SER A 467 30.30 29.32 -25.43
CA SER A 467 31.11 28.63 -26.42
C SER A 467 31.73 29.61 -27.43
N LEU A 468 32.97 29.30 -27.81
CA LEU A 468 33.74 30.01 -28.84
C LEU A 468 33.56 29.41 -30.24
N ASP A 469 32.86 28.29 -30.35
CA ASP A 469 32.52 27.63 -31.60
C ASP A 469 31.09 28.00 -32.03
N ARG A 470 30.58 27.39 -33.11
CA ARG A 470 29.27 27.72 -33.67
C ARG A 470 28.10 27.04 -32.94
N THR A 471 28.28 26.58 -31.68
CA THR A 471 27.24 25.86 -30.93
C THR A 471 25.90 26.61 -30.90
N ALA A 472 25.90 27.90 -30.57
CA ALA A 472 24.69 28.71 -30.52
C ALA A 472 24.07 28.94 -31.91
N GLU A 473 24.89 29.12 -32.94
CA GLU A 473 24.42 29.28 -34.32
C GLU A 473 23.75 27.99 -34.82
N VAL A 474 24.38 26.84 -34.62
CA VAL A 474 23.83 25.53 -35.00
C VAL A 474 22.50 25.26 -34.28
N ALA A 475 22.38 25.68 -33.02
CA ALA A 475 21.12 25.57 -32.28
C ALA A 475 20.00 26.42 -32.91
N LEU A 476 20.30 27.66 -33.31
CA LEU A 476 19.35 28.53 -34.02
C LEU A 476 18.97 27.95 -35.40
N GLU A 477 19.93 27.41 -36.15
CA GLU A 477 19.70 26.74 -37.44
C GLU A 477 18.77 25.52 -37.31
N LEU A 478 18.79 24.85 -36.14
CA LEU A 478 17.92 23.71 -35.84
C LEU A 478 16.52 24.12 -35.34
N GLY A 479 16.26 25.42 -35.18
CA GLY A 479 14.97 25.94 -34.72
C GLY A 479 14.67 25.65 -33.25
N ILE A 480 15.70 25.51 -32.41
CA ILE A 480 15.55 25.33 -30.95
C ILE A 480 15.89 26.63 -30.21
N ASP A 481 15.29 26.85 -29.04
CA ASP A 481 15.51 28.06 -28.26
C ASP A 481 16.94 28.10 -27.70
N VAL A 482 17.55 29.29 -27.66
CA VAL A 482 18.95 29.44 -27.21
C VAL A 482 19.07 30.54 -26.16
N ILE A 483 19.76 30.24 -25.06
CA ILE A 483 20.27 31.23 -24.10
C ILE A 483 21.79 31.12 -24.10
N LYS A 484 22.51 32.19 -24.45
CA LYS A 484 23.98 32.21 -24.38
C LYS A 484 24.45 33.00 -23.18
N HIS A 485 25.29 32.39 -22.35
CA HIS A 485 25.94 33.08 -21.24
C HIS A 485 27.03 34.04 -21.74
N PRO A 486 27.22 35.18 -21.06
CA PRO A 486 28.28 36.14 -21.40
C PRO A 486 29.69 35.63 -21.05
N ARG A 487 29.79 34.66 -20.13
CA ARG A 487 31.03 33.98 -19.73
C ARG A 487 30.71 32.56 -19.29
N ASN A 488 31.68 31.66 -19.36
CA ASN A 488 31.52 30.28 -18.91
C ASN A 488 31.28 30.24 -17.39
N LEU A 489 30.14 29.69 -16.97
CA LEU A 489 29.72 29.55 -15.56
C LEU A 489 29.95 28.14 -15.01
N GLY A 490 30.48 27.24 -15.84
CA GLY A 490 30.65 25.83 -15.56
C GLY A 490 29.34 25.06 -15.67
N TYR A 491 29.45 23.74 -15.79
CA TYR A 491 28.31 22.83 -16.00
C TYR A 491 27.17 23.02 -14.99
N GLY A 492 27.50 23.20 -13.70
CA GLY A 492 26.51 23.44 -12.65
C GLY A 492 25.81 24.79 -12.75
N GLY A 493 26.51 25.84 -13.22
CA GLY A 493 25.91 27.14 -13.50
C GLY A 493 24.97 27.09 -14.71
N ASN A 494 25.42 26.42 -15.77
CA ASN A 494 24.63 26.17 -16.98
C ASN A 494 23.32 25.41 -16.65
N GLN A 495 23.40 24.31 -15.89
CA GLN A 495 22.20 23.57 -15.49
C GLN A 495 21.18 24.41 -14.70
N LYS A 496 21.63 25.32 -13.83
CA LYS A 496 20.71 26.21 -13.09
C LYS A 496 19.94 27.13 -14.03
N THR A 497 20.60 27.68 -15.04
CA THR A 497 19.95 28.48 -16.08
C THR A 497 18.96 27.65 -16.88
N CYS A 498 19.31 26.41 -17.25
CA CYS A 498 18.38 25.48 -17.90
C CYS A 498 17.09 25.31 -17.07
N TYR A 499 17.20 25.00 -15.79
CA TYR A 499 16.03 24.76 -14.93
C TYR A 499 15.22 26.02 -14.62
N ALA A 500 15.86 27.19 -14.57
CA ALA A 500 15.17 28.46 -14.34
C ALA A 500 14.34 28.94 -15.55
N ASN A 501 14.66 28.45 -16.76
CA ASN A 501 14.07 28.91 -18.01
C ASN A 501 13.28 27.83 -18.77
N ALA A 502 13.20 26.61 -18.24
CA ALA A 502 12.38 25.51 -18.75
C ALA A 502 10.94 25.63 -18.25
#